data_AF-A0AAN6GDF0-F1
#
_entry.id   AF-A0AAN6GDF0-F1
#
_cell.length_a   1.000
_cell.length_b   1.000
_cell.length_c   1.000
_cell.angle_alpha   90.00
_cell.angle_beta   90.00
_cell.angle_gamma   90.00
#
_symmetry.space_group_name_H-M   'P 1'
#
loop_
_entity.id
_entity.type
_entity.pdbx_description
1 polymer ?
#
loop_
_entity_poly.entity_id
_entity_poly.type
_entity_poly.pdbx_seq_one_letter_code
_entity_poly.pdbx_strand_id
1 'polypeptide(L)'
;MASEAPAKFPGSESTDPTARRGPGASAENPAGVFPKSDTTAAPVHTHHASIASSIENPYALNDALTKLDVALDELIALFQHERQTTAGEGSFSKGKEALAMFESWQKEIAKVRAGQE
;
A
#
# COMPACT_ATOMS: atom_id res chain seq x y z
N MET A 1 38.30 11.61 -11.58
CA MET A 1 36.97 11.46 -10.96
C MET A 1 36.12 12.62 -11.46
N ALA A 2 35.17 12.37 -12.37
CA ALA A 2 34.31 13.41 -12.94
C ALA A 2 32.87 13.14 -12.48
N SER A 3 32.29 14.14 -11.83
CA SER A 3 30.98 14.10 -11.19
C SER A 3 29.85 13.98 -12.20
N GLU A 4 28.87 13.15 -11.83
CA GLU A 4 27.71 12.71 -12.61
C GLU A 4 26.62 13.79 -12.62
N ALA A 5 26.11 14.17 -13.80
CA ALA A 5 24.96 15.07 -13.91
C ALA A 5 23.68 14.25 -14.10
N PRO A 6 22.64 14.42 -13.25
CA PRO A 6 21.42 13.61 -13.33
C PRO A 6 20.58 13.96 -14.56
N ALA A 7 19.85 12.97 -15.07
CA ALA A 7 18.88 13.12 -16.15
C ALA A 7 17.82 14.17 -15.79
N LYS A 8 17.45 15.02 -16.76
CA LYS A 8 16.60 16.19 -16.53
C LYS A 8 15.11 15.83 -16.35
N PHE A 9 14.65 14.67 -16.83
CA PHE A 9 13.25 14.24 -16.74
C PHE A 9 13.10 12.73 -16.53
N PRO A 10 12.21 12.27 -15.62
CA PRO A 10 11.83 10.86 -15.50
C PRO A 10 11.09 10.40 -16.77
N GLY A 11 11.45 9.25 -17.34
CA GLY A 11 10.74 8.64 -18.47
C GLY A 11 11.16 9.12 -19.87
N SER A 12 12.16 10.02 -19.99
CA SER A 12 12.71 10.45 -21.28
C SER A 12 13.74 9.49 -21.88
N GLU A 13 13.75 8.24 -21.44
CA GLU A 13 14.74 7.24 -21.84
C GLU A 13 14.33 6.63 -23.18
N SER A 14 14.93 7.10 -24.27
CA SER A 14 14.74 6.45 -25.57
C SER A 14 15.14 4.98 -25.49
N THR A 15 14.31 4.06 -26.01
CA THR A 15 14.59 2.61 -26.06
C THR A 15 15.53 2.21 -27.19
N ASP A 16 15.86 3.15 -28.08
CA ASP A 16 16.78 2.94 -29.19
C ASP A 16 18.24 3.02 -28.71
N PRO A 17 19.05 1.95 -28.84
CA PRO A 17 20.46 1.96 -28.46
C PRO A 17 21.30 2.98 -29.24
N THR A 18 20.85 3.41 -30.42
CA THR A 18 21.50 4.47 -31.20
C THR A 18 21.16 5.88 -30.71
N ALA A 19 19.96 6.07 -30.12
CA ALA A 19 19.56 7.34 -29.48
C ALA A 19 20.29 7.58 -28.14
N ARG A 20 20.87 6.52 -27.55
CA ARG A 20 21.71 6.57 -26.35
C ARG A 20 23.19 6.77 -26.66
N ARG A 21 23.56 6.83 -27.95
CA ARG A 21 24.90 7.21 -28.40
C ARG A 21 24.85 8.69 -28.76
N GLY A 22 25.42 9.52 -27.91
CA GLY A 22 25.51 10.95 -28.21
C GLY A 22 26.18 11.24 -29.55
N PRO A 23 25.92 12.41 -30.15
CA PRO A 23 26.71 12.87 -31.27
C PRO A 23 28.18 12.87 -30.82
N GLY A 24 29.04 12.22 -31.62
CA GLY A 24 30.47 12.13 -31.33
C GLY A 24 31.12 13.52 -31.26
N ALA A 25 32.42 13.56 -30.96
CA ALA A 25 33.15 14.81 -30.85
C ALA A 25 32.91 15.71 -32.08
N SER A 26 32.43 16.93 -31.85
CA SER A 26 32.14 17.93 -32.87
C SER A 26 32.87 19.24 -32.56
N ALA A 27 32.90 20.19 -33.49
CA ALA A 27 33.49 21.51 -33.25
C ALA A 27 32.84 22.24 -32.05
N GLU A 28 31.55 21.99 -31.82
CA GLU A 28 30.77 22.56 -30.72
C GLU A 28 30.82 21.73 -29.43
N ASN A 29 31.12 20.42 -29.53
CA ASN A 29 31.31 19.52 -28.39
C ASN A 29 32.61 18.69 -28.57
N PRO A 30 33.79 19.32 -28.44
CA PRO A 30 35.07 18.66 -28.68
C PRO A 30 35.35 17.53 -27.68
N ALA A 31 34.74 17.59 -26.50
CA ALA A 31 34.84 16.57 -25.46
C ALA A 31 33.83 15.42 -25.63
N GLY A 32 32.92 15.50 -26.61
CA GLY A 32 31.91 14.47 -26.89
C GLY A 32 31.07 14.12 -25.66
N VAL A 33 30.80 15.10 -24.79
CA VAL A 33 30.13 14.85 -23.51
C VAL A 33 28.67 14.51 -23.79
N PHE A 34 28.30 13.27 -23.49
CA PHE A 34 26.94 12.77 -23.54
C PHE A 34 26.69 11.95 -22.27
N PRO A 35 25.51 12.06 -21.63
CA PRO A 35 25.18 11.26 -20.45
C PRO A 35 25.25 9.77 -20.80
N LYS A 36 26.08 9.01 -20.09
CA LYS A 36 26.10 7.55 -20.21
C LYS A 36 24.85 7.02 -19.51
N SER A 37 23.80 6.70 -20.26
CA SER A 37 22.64 5.99 -19.71
C SER A 37 23.06 4.54 -19.41
N ASP A 38 22.95 4.12 -18.14
CA ASP A 38 23.12 2.71 -17.75
C ASP A 38 22.11 1.84 -18.53
N THR A 39 22.57 0.69 -19.03
CA THR A 39 21.74 -0.28 -19.75
C THR A 39 21.02 -1.25 -18.82
N THR A 40 21.32 -1.19 -17.52
CA THR A 40 20.69 -2.05 -16.52
C THR A 40 19.21 -1.70 -16.43
N ALA A 41 18.35 -2.66 -16.80
CA ALA A 41 16.92 -2.51 -16.63
C ALA A 41 16.63 -2.19 -15.15
N ALA A 42 15.80 -1.16 -14.92
CA ALA A 42 15.36 -0.84 -13.57
C ALA A 42 14.82 -2.11 -12.90
N PRO A 43 15.17 -2.38 -11.63
CA PRO A 43 14.65 -3.55 -10.93
C PRO A 43 13.13 -3.52 -10.99
N VAL A 44 12.53 -4.62 -11.47
CA VAL A 44 11.08 -4.77 -11.49
C VAL A 44 10.62 -4.71 -10.03
N HIS A 45 9.93 -3.63 -9.66
CA HIS A 45 9.30 -3.55 -8.36
C HIS A 45 8.25 -4.65 -8.28
N THR A 46 8.57 -5.75 -7.59
CA THR A 46 7.59 -6.75 -7.20
C THR A 46 6.67 -6.08 -6.18
N HIS A 47 5.53 -5.59 -6.65
CA HIS A 47 4.44 -5.20 -5.77
C HIS A 47 4.01 -6.47 -5.03
N HIS A 48 4.38 -6.59 -3.76
CA HIS A 48 3.91 -7.67 -2.90
C HIS A 48 2.39 -7.65 -2.94
N ALA A 49 1.75 -8.78 -3.24
CA ALA A 49 0.29 -8.91 -3.35
C ALA A 49 -0.39 -8.85 -1.96
N SER A 50 -0.24 -7.73 -1.25
CA SER A 50 -0.97 -7.44 -0.02
C SER A 50 -2.23 -6.65 -0.36
N ILE A 51 -3.26 -6.71 0.49
CA ILE A 51 -4.46 -5.88 0.37
C ILE A 51 -4.06 -4.40 0.40
N ALA A 52 -3.05 -4.05 1.20
CA ALA A 52 -2.46 -2.72 1.23
C ALA A 52 -1.84 -2.30 -0.11
N SER A 53 -1.28 -3.23 -0.88
CA SER A 53 -0.75 -2.96 -2.23
C SER A 53 -1.84 -2.76 -3.30
N SER A 54 -3.06 -3.23 -3.02
CA SER A 54 -4.21 -3.10 -3.91
C SER A 54 -4.87 -1.72 -3.82
N ILE A 55 -4.42 -0.87 -2.89
CA ILE A 55 -4.93 0.48 -2.67
C ILE A 55 -3.79 1.48 -2.93
N GLU A 56 -4.03 2.41 -3.84
CA GLU A 56 -3.03 3.44 -4.21
C GLU A 56 -2.65 4.36 -3.04
N ASN A 57 -3.59 4.59 -2.10
CA ASN A 57 -3.37 5.42 -0.92
C ASN A 57 -3.36 4.58 0.38
N PRO A 58 -2.19 4.33 1.00
CA PRO A 58 -2.11 3.55 2.24
C PRO A 58 -2.77 4.23 3.45
N TYR A 59 -2.92 5.56 3.42
CA TYR A 59 -3.62 6.29 4.50
C TYR A 59 -5.14 6.14 4.41
N ALA A 60 -5.68 6.01 3.20
CA ALA A 60 -7.12 5.81 3.00
C ALA A 60 -7.59 4.46 3.59
N LEU A 61 -6.77 3.41 3.43
CA LEU A 61 -7.06 2.11 4.04
C LEU A 61 -7.05 2.20 5.57
N ASN A 62 -6.04 2.82 6.18
CA ASN A 62 -5.96 2.97 7.63
C ASN A 62 -7.12 3.77 8.22
N ASP A 63 -7.57 4.84 7.56
CA ASP A 63 -8.73 5.63 7.98
C ASP A 63 -10.03 4.79 7.90
N ALA A 64 -10.22 4.04 6.81
CA ALA A 64 -11.37 3.16 6.65
C ALA A 64 -11.39 2.03 7.72
N LEU A 65 -10.24 1.39 7.99
CA LEU A 65 -10.11 0.37 9.03
C LEU A 65 -10.37 0.94 10.43
N THR A 66 -9.92 2.18 10.70
CA THR A 66 -10.19 2.84 11.99
C THR A 66 -11.68 3.10 12.19
N LYS A 67 -12.38 3.57 11.15
CA LYS A 67 -13.84 3.76 11.20
C LYS A 67 -14.58 2.43 11.41
N LEU A 68 -14.11 1.36 10.77
CA LEU A 68 -14.68 0.03 10.93
C LEU A 68 -14.48 -0.51 12.35
N ASP A 69 -13.30 -0.33 12.94
CA ASP A 69 -13.04 -0.73 14.33
C ASP A 69 -13.98 -0.01 15.30
N VAL A 70 -14.16 1.30 15.15
CA VAL A 70 -15.08 2.09 16.00
C VAL A 70 -16.53 1.58 15.85
N ALA A 71 -16.98 1.33 14.62
CA ALA A 71 -18.33 0.80 14.39
C ALA A 71 -18.52 -0.61 14.99
N LEU A 72 -17.47 -1.45 14.98
CA LEU A 72 -17.51 -2.77 15.62
C LEU A 72 -17.56 -2.66 17.14
N ASP A 73 -16.79 -1.76 17.74
CA ASP A 73 -16.84 -1.49 19.18
C ASP A 73 -18.24 -1.02 19.62
N GLU A 74 -18.87 -0.14 18.84
CA GLU A 74 -20.24 0.31 19.08
C GLU A 74 -21.26 -0.84 19.03
N LEU A 75 -21.15 -1.73 18.03
CA LEU A 75 -22.01 -2.91 17.93
C LEU A 75 -21.79 -3.86 19.11
N ILE A 76 -20.54 -4.14 19.46
CA ILE A 76 -20.19 -5.00 20.60
C ILE A 76 -20.77 -4.41 21.89
N ALA A 77 -20.60 -3.11 22.14
CA ALA A 77 -21.14 -2.43 23.30
C ALA A 77 -22.67 -2.53 23.36
N LEU A 78 -23.35 -2.35 22.22
CA LEU A 78 -24.81 -2.49 22.12
C LEU A 78 -25.26 -3.89 22.54
N PHE A 79 -24.65 -4.93 21.98
CA PHE A 79 -25.00 -6.31 22.32
C PHE A 79 -24.63 -6.67 23.76
N GLN A 80 -23.54 -6.13 24.31
CA GLN A 80 -23.16 -6.33 25.70
C GLN A 80 -24.14 -5.66 26.68
N HIS A 81 -24.62 -4.47 26.36
CA HIS A 81 -25.68 -3.80 27.12
C HIS A 81 -26.96 -4.63 27.10
N GLU A 82 -27.36 -5.08 25.92
CA GLU A 82 -28.61 -5.84 25.76
C GLU A 82 -28.55 -7.22 26.41
N ARG A 83 -27.36 -7.82 26.49
CA ARG A 83 -27.14 -9.01 27.30
C ARG A 83 -27.44 -8.76 28.78
N GLN A 84 -27.01 -7.62 29.33
CA GLN A 84 -27.19 -7.30 30.75
C GLN A 84 -28.66 -7.02 31.09
N THR A 85 -29.39 -6.39 30.17
CA THR A 85 -30.82 -6.08 30.35
C THR A 85 -31.73 -7.29 30.11
N THR A 86 -31.37 -8.16 29.15
CA THR A 86 -32.21 -9.29 28.69
C THR A 86 -31.84 -10.63 29.34
N ALA A 87 -30.82 -10.68 30.21
CA ALA A 87 -30.33 -11.89 30.88
C ALA A 87 -31.37 -12.67 31.73
N GLY A 88 -32.60 -12.15 31.89
CA GLY A 88 -33.70 -12.84 32.55
C GLY A 88 -34.32 -13.99 31.76
N GLU A 89 -34.19 -14.03 30.43
CA GLU A 89 -34.80 -15.07 29.59
C GLU A 89 -33.79 -15.59 28.57
N GLY A 90 -33.77 -16.91 28.35
CA GLY A 90 -32.80 -17.62 27.49
C GLY A 90 -32.80 -17.25 25.99
N SER A 91 -33.23 -16.04 25.62
CA SER A 91 -33.34 -15.52 24.25
C SER A 91 -32.04 -14.91 23.71
N PHE A 92 -31.02 -14.64 24.55
CA PHE A 92 -29.78 -13.99 24.11
C PHE A 92 -28.78 -14.91 23.36
N SER A 93 -29.15 -16.14 23.04
CA SER A 93 -28.25 -17.08 22.33
C SER A 93 -27.73 -16.52 21.00
N LYS A 94 -28.59 -15.83 20.24
CA LYS A 94 -28.22 -15.16 18.98
C LYS A 94 -27.35 -13.91 19.20
N GLY A 95 -27.56 -13.17 20.27
CA GLY A 95 -26.70 -12.04 20.64
C GLY A 95 -25.28 -12.48 21.00
N LYS A 96 -25.13 -13.65 21.66
CA LYS A 96 -23.83 -14.26 21.93
C LYS A 96 -23.11 -14.72 20.66
N GLU A 97 -23.84 -15.28 19.70
CA GLU A 97 -23.30 -15.65 18.38
C GLU A 97 -22.81 -14.41 17.62
N ALA A 98 -23.60 -13.33 17.61
CA ALA A 98 -23.23 -12.06 17.00
C ALA A 98 -21.98 -11.43 17.65
N LEU A 99 -21.90 -11.43 18.98
CA LEU A 99 -20.72 -10.94 19.72
C LEU A 99 -19.44 -11.69 19.31
N ALA A 100 -19.49 -13.03 19.28
CA ALA A 100 -18.35 -13.84 18.87
C ALA A 100 -17.93 -13.56 17.42
N MET A 101 -18.90 -13.32 16.53
CA MET A 101 -18.64 -12.94 15.15
C MET A 101 -17.94 -11.58 15.05
N PHE A 102 -18.44 -10.54 15.72
CA PHE A 102 -17.82 -9.21 15.69
C PHE A 102 -16.42 -9.19 16.31
N GLU A 103 -16.22 -9.91 17.42
CA GLU A 103 -14.89 -10.10 18.01
C GLU A 103 -13.92 -10.82 17.06
N SER A 104 -14.41 -11.76 16.25
CA SER A 104 -13.58 -12.41 15.24
C SER A 104 -13.18 -11.46 14.11
N TRP A 105 -14.10 -10.59 13.67
CA TRP A 105 -13.82 -9.60 12.64
C TRP A 105 -12.78 -8.57 13.08
N GLN A 106 -12.82 -8.12 14.34
CA GLN A 106 -11.78 -7.25 14.90
C GLN A 106 -10.38 -7.89 14.82
N LYS A 107 -10.28 -9.21 15.08
CA LYS A 107 -9.01 -9.93 14.96
C LYS A 107 -8.52 -10.00 13.52
N GLU A 108 -9.41 -10.24 12.57
CA GLU A 108 -9.05 -10.25 11.15
C GLU A 108 -8.61 -8.87 10.67
N ILE A 109 -9.31 -7.80 11.08
CA ILE A 109 -8.90 -6.42 10.78
C ILE A 109 -7.52 -6.09 11.37
N ALA A 110 -7.23 -6.55 12.58
CA ALA A 110 -5.93 -6.38 13.20
C ALA A 110 -4.81 -7.08 12.40
N LYS A 111 -5.07 -8.25 11.81
CA LYS A 111 -4.11 -8.93 10.92
C LYS A 111 -3.89 -8.16 9.62
N VAL A 112 -4.95 -7.67 8.99
CA VAL A 112 -4.87 -6.83 7.78
C VAL A 112 -4.04 -5.58 8.07
N ARG A 113 -4.25 -4.94 9.22
CA ARG A 113 -3.47 -3.77 9.66
C ARG A 113 -1.99 -4.11 9.90
N ALA A 114 -1.70 -5.31 10.39
CA ALA A 114 -0.34 -5.80 10.59
C ALA A 114 0.32 -6.31 9.28
N GLY A 115 -0.42 -6.38 8.17
CA GLY A 115 0.03 -6.98 6.91
C GLY A 115 0.30 -8.48 7.03
N GLN A 116 -0.38 -9.17 7.96
CA GLN A 116 -0.26 -10.60 8.26
C GLN A 116 -1.41 -11.42 7.65
N GLU A 117 -1.93 -10.95 6.54
CA GLU A 117 -3.06 -11.52 5.78
C GLU A 117 -2.71 -12.77 4.98
#